data_AF-A0A9D4PED6-F1
#
_entry.id   AF-A0A9D4PED6-F1
#
_cell.length_a   1.000
_cell.length_b   1.000
_cell.length_c   1.000
_cell.angle_alpha   90.00
_cell.angle_beta   90.00
_cell.angle_gamma   90.00
#
_symmetry.space_group_name_H-M   'P 1'
#
loop_
_entity.id
_entity.type
_entity.pdbx_description
1 polymer ?
#
loop_
_entity_poly.entity_id
_entity_poly.type
_entity_poly.pdbx_seq_one_letter_code
_entity_poly.pdbx_strand_id
1 'polypeptide(L)'
;MMLVKGSHRFNVEASGGGRNHRNFNVGGSVHGEYDLYRSRGGTRVVASGGVAHGATRIDGKTYKGRPQGSVGIGVEIPIGKGR
;
A
#
# COMPACT_ATOMS: atom_id res chain seq x y z
N MET A 1 -5.71 -28.43 13.34
CA MET A 1 -5.79 -27.43 12.25
C MET A 1 -6.05 -26.08 12.92
N MET A 2 -5.02 -25.24 13.10
CA MET A 2 -5.12 -24.05 13.97
C MET A 2 -5.38 -22.81 13.09
N LEU A 3 -6.59 -22.25 13.21
CA LEU A 3 -7.03 -21.01 12.58
C LEU A 3 -6.09 -19.86 12.97
N VAL A 4 -5.45 -19.23 11.99
CA VAL A 4 -4.78 -17.95 12.22
C VAL A 4 -5.75 -16.84 11.83
N LYS A 5 -6.07 -15.99 12.80
CA LYS A 5 -6.83 -14.74 12.62
C LYS A 5 -6.09 -13.91 11.57
N GLY A 6 -6.62 -13.84 10.34
CA GLY A 6 -6.00 -13.12 9.23
C GLY A 6 -5.70 -11.68 9.63
N SER A 7 -4.41 -11.36 9.75
CA SER A 7 -3.99 -10.00 10.04
C SER A 7 -4.13 -9.22 8.74
N HIS A 8 -5.08 -8.30 8.70
CA HIS A 8 -5.21 -7.36 7.61
C HIS A 8 -4.42 -6.12 7.97
N ARG A 9 -3.61 -5.64 7.03
CA ARG A 9 -2.85 -4.41 7.21
C ARG A 9 -3.22 -3.48 6.07
N PHE A 10 -3.89 -2.39 6.41
CA PHE A 10 -4.27 -1.37 5.45
C PHE A 10 -3.47 -0.11 5.75
N ASN A 11 -2.82 0.42 4.72
CA ASN A 11 -2.21 1.74 4.76
C ASN A 11 -2.97 2.64 3.80
N VAL A 12 -3.37 3.81 4.30
CA VAL A 12 -4.00 4.84 3.50
C VAL A 12 -3.14 6.08 3.66
N GLU A 13 -2.57 6.53 2.55
CA GLU A 13 -1.74 7.73 2.54
C GLU A 13 -2.45 8.78 1.70
N ALA A 14 -2.62 9.96 2.27
CA ALA A 14 -3.07 11.14 1.56
C ALA A 14 -1.95 12.18 1.65
N SER A 15 -1.51 12.67 0.50
CA SER A 15 -0.55 13.75 0.40
C SER A 15 -1.21 14.95 -0.26
N GLY A 16 -1.16 16.08 0.42
CA GLY A 16 -1.71 17.34 -0.08
C GLY A 16 -0.72 18.46 0.20
N GLY A 17 -0.31 19.17 -0.83
CA GLY A 17 0.62 20.29 -0.72
C GLY A 17 0.20 21.40 -1.67
N GLY A 18 0.32 22.65 -1.27
CA GLY A 18 -0.02 23.77 -2.14
C GLY A 18 0.67 25.04 -1.67
N ARG A 19 1.37 25.70 -2.60
CA ARG A 19 1.97 27.01 -2.34
C ARG A 19 0.97 28.14 -2.58
N ASN A 20 -0.02 27.93 -3.46
CA ASN A 20 -1.07 28.91 -3.75
C ASN A 20 -2.24 28.25 -4.51
N HIS A 21 -3.37 28.95 -4.69
CA HIS A 21 -4.58 28.43 -5.35
C HIS A 21 -4.36 28.00 -6.83
N ARG A 22 -3.28 28.48 -7.46
CA ARG A 22 -2.87 28.10 -8.83
C ARG A 22 -1.92 26.91 -8.89
N ASN A 23 -1.28 26.56 -7.76
CA ASN A 23 -0.25 25.52 -7.68
C ASN A 23 -0.47 24.66 -6.43
N PHE A 24 -1.09 23.50 -6.63
CA PHE A 24 -1.32 22.50 -5.59
C PHE A 24 -1.12 21.09 -6.15
N ASN A 25 -0.70 20.17 -5.29
CA ASN A 25 -0.64 18.74 -5.55
C ASN A 25 -1.51 18.03 -4.51
N VAL A 26 -2.36 17.14 -4.95
CA VAL A 26 -3.13 16.24 -4.10
C VAL A 26 -2.97 14.83 -4.62
N GLY A 27 -2.73 13.89 -3.73
CA GLY A 27 -2.49 12.49 -4.06
C GLY A 27 -3.01 11.62 -2.93
N GLY A 28 -3.52 10.46 -3.30
CA GLY A 28 -3.93 9.43 -2.36
C GLY A 28 -3.44 8.07 -2.84
N SER A 29 -3.02 7.24 -1.89
CA SER A 29 -2.78 5.84 -2.12
C SER A 29 -3.48 5.02 -1.04
N VAL A 30 -3.97 3.86 -1.46
CA VAL A 30 -4.49 2.82 -0.57
C VAL A 30 -3.71 1.57 -0.88
N HIS A 31 -3.15 0.95 0.16
CA HIS A 31 -2.46 -0.32 0.08
C HIS A 31 -3.03 -1.26 1.12
N GLY A 32 -3.40 -2.47 0.69
CA GLY A 32 -3.92 -3.52 1.55
C GLY A 32 -3.05 -4.76 1.45
N GLU A 33 -2.76 -5.34 2.61
CA GLU A 33 -2.06 -6.61 2.74
C GLU A 33 -2.91 -7.58 3.54
N TYR A 34 -2.87 -8.84 3.11
CA TYR A 34 -3.62 -9.93 3.72
C TYR A 34 -2.73 -11.16 3.88
N ASP A 35 -2.60 -11.63 5.12
CA ASP A 35 -1.94 -12.90 5.42
C ASP A 35 -2.82 -14.07 4.95
N LEU A 36 -2.46 -14.67 3.81
CA LEU A 36 -3.12 -15.88 3.31
C LEU A 36 -2.78 -17.10 4.16
N TYR A 37 -1.55 -17.16 4.65
CA TYR A 37 -1.05 -18.29 5.44
C TYR A 37 0.03 -17.85 6.41
N ARG A 38 0.03 -18.43 7.61
CA ARG A 38 1.08 -18.22 8.61
C ARG A 38 1.41 -19.54 9.29
N SER A 39 2.65 -19.98 9.14
CA SER A 39 3.19 -21.16 9.83
C SER A 39 3.57 -20.82 11.27
N ARG A 40 3.55 -21.83 12.17
CA ARG A 40 4.10 -21.72 13.52
C ARG A 40 5.60 -21.37 13.54
N GLY A 41 6.33 -21.71 12.48
CA GLY A 41 7.73 -21.35 12.28
C GLY A 41 7.98 -19.90 11.84
N GLY A 42 6.93 -19.07 11.78
CA GLY A 42 7.03 -17.66 11.44
C GLY A 42 7.00 -17.32 9.96
N THR A 43 7.05 -18.32 9.06
CA THR A 43 6.84 -18.11 7.62
C THR A 43 5.43 -17.60 7.34
N ARG A 44 5.29 -16.59 6.49
CA ARG A 44 4.01 -15.99 6.09
C ARG A 44 3.90 -15.89 4.58
N VAL A 45 2.70 -16.11 4.07
CA VAL A 45 2.34 -15.82 2.68
C VAL A 45 1.39 -14.63 2.72
N VAL A 46 1.76 -13.56 2.04
CA VAL A 46 1.05 -12.29 2.04
C VAL A 46 0.58 -12.00 0.62
N ALA A 47 -0.71 -11.74 0.45
CA ALA A 47 -1.23 -11.09 -0.73
C ALA A 47 -1.29 -9.59 -0.47
N SER A 48 -0.90 -8.80 -1.46
CA SER A 48 -0.90 -7.35 -1.39
C SER A 48 -1.57 -6.77 -2.63
N GLY A 49 -2.23 -5.64 -2.45
CA GLY A 49 -2.81 -4.89 -3.53
C GLY A 49 -2.90 -3.42 -3.17
N GLY A 50 -2.65 -2.55 -4.13
CA GLY A 50 -2.69 -1.12 -3.92
C GLY A 50 -3.21 -0.36 -5.12
N VAL A 51 -3.75 0.81 -4.85
CA VAL A 51 -4.14 1.80 -5.85
C VAL A 51 -3.65 3.17 -5.42
N ALA A 52 -3.04 3.90 -6.34
CA ALA A 52 -2.56 5.25 -6.13
C ALA A 52 -3.11 6.16 -7.23
N HIS A 53 -3.59 7.33 -6.85
CA HIS A 53 -4.09 8.32 -7.78
C HIS A 53 -3.84 9.73 -7.24
N GLY A 54 -3.57 10.68 -8.12
CA GLY A 54 -3.31 12.05 -7.71
C GLY A 54 -3.60 13.03 -8.82
N ALA A 55 -3.71 14.30 -8.44
CA ALA A 55 -3.86 15.42 -9.35
C ALA A 55 -2.92 16.55 -8.90
N THR A 56 -2.24 17.16 -9.85
CA THR A 56 -1.37 18.30 -9.63
C THR A 56 -1.85 19.44 -10.51
N ARG A 57 -2.13 20.59 -9.91
CA ARG A 57 -2.38 21.84 -10.62
C ARG A 57 -1.10 22.66 -10.66
N ILE A 58 -0.69 23.07 -11.86
CA ILE A 58 0.47 23.91 -12.09
C ILE A 58 0.02 25.07 -12.98
N ASP A 59 0.19 26.30 -12.49
CA ASP A 59 -0.14 27.52 -13.23
C ASP A 59 -1.57 27.52 -13.79
N GLY A 60 -2.54 27.08 -12.97
CA GLY A 60 -3.95 27.02 -13.37
C GLY A 60 -4.31 25.86 -14.31
N LYS A 61 -3.36 25.01 -14.72
CA LYS A 61 -3.65 23.77 -15.46
C LYS A 61 -3.64 22.57 -14.52
N THR A 62 -4.75 21.82 -14.48
CA THR A 62 -4.84 20.59 -13.68
C THR A 62 -4.38 19.39 -14.50
N TYR A 63 -3.38 18.69 -14.00
CA TYR A 63 -2.89 17.43 -14.49
C TYR A 63 -3.39 16.32 -13.57
N LYS A 64 -4.20 15.41 -14.10
CA LYS A 64 -4.57 14.18 -13.38
C LYS A 64 -3.48 13.15 -13.64
N GLY A 65 -2.83 12.71 -12.57
CA GLY A 65 -1.95 11.54 -12.62
C GLY A 65 -2.77 10.31 -12.98
N ARG A 66 -2.21 9.44 -13.81
CA ARG A 66 -2.89 8.19 -14.16
C ARG A 66 -2.99 7.32 -12.90
N PRO A 67 -4.14 6.68 -12.63
CA PRO A 67 -4.24 5.75 -11.52
C PRO A 67 -3.25 4.61 -11.74
N GLN A 68 -2.47 4.29 -10.71
CA GLN A 68 -1.49 3.21 -10.69
C GLN A 68 -2.02 2.13 -9.75
N GLY A 69 -2.18 0.91 -10.27
CA GLY A 69 -2.57 -0.26 -9.47
C GLY A 69 -1.41 -1.21 -9.32
N SER A 70 -1.27 -1.83 -8.16
CA SER A 70 -0.32 -2.90 -7.88
C SER A 70 -1.06 -4.10 -7.28
N VAL A 71 -0.60 -5.29 -7.64
CA VAL A 71 -0.96 -6.55 -6.99
C VAL A 71 0.33 -7.36 -6.84
N GLY A 72 0.53 -7.96 -5.69
CA GLY A 72 1.73 -8.75 -5.41
C GLY A 72 1.44 -9.89 -4.43
N ILE A 73 2.20 -10.97 -4.57
CA ILE A 73 2.22 -12.07 -3.60
C ILE A 73 3.65 -12.17 -3.07
N GLY A 74 3.80 -12.13 -1.75
CA GLY A 74 5.07 -12.22 -1.06
C GLY A 74 5.12 -13.43 -0.13
N VAL A 75 6.31 -14.00 0.03
CA VAL A 75 6.58 -15.00 1.07
C VAL A 75 7.62 -14.40 2.00
N GLU A 76 7.24 -14.21 3.26
CA GLU A 76 8.14 -13.78 4.32
C GLU A 76 8.67 -15.02 5.03
N ILE A 77 9.98 -15.27 4.94
CA ILE A 77 10.65 -16.37 5.62
C ILE A 77 11.54 -15.75 6.69
N PRO A 78 11.31 -16.02 7.98
CA PRO A 78 12.20 -15.54 9.02
C PRO A 78 13.56 -16.24 8.90
N ILE A 79 14.61 -15.47 8.60
CA ILE A 79 15.99 -15.96 8.57
C ILE A 79 16.58 -15.75 9.97
N GLY A 80 16.50 -16.78 10.83
CA GLY A 80 16.96 -16.79 12.22
C GLY A 80 15.80 -16.64 13.21
N LYS A 81 15.56 -17.61 14.11
CA LYS A 81 16.47 -18.01 15.19
C LYS A 81 16.97 -19.44 14.99
N GLY A 82 18.14 -19.57 14.39
CA GLY A 82 18.95 -20.78 14.55
C GLY A 82 19.57 -20.76 15.95
N ARG A 83 18.83 -21.24 16.95
CA ARG A 83 19.31 -22.07 18.07
C ARG A 83 18.14 -22.49 18.96
#